data_AF-A0A4V2JV78-F1
#
_entry.id   AF-A0A4V2JV78-F1
#
_cell.length_a   1.000
_cell.length_b   1.000
_cell.length_c   1.000
_cell.angle_alpha   90.00
_cell.angle_beta   90.00
_cell.angle_gamma   90.00
#
_symmetry.space_group_name_H-M   'P 1'
#
loop_
_entity.id
_entity.type
_entity.pdbx_description
1 polymer ?
#
loop_
_entity_poly.entity_id
_entity_poly.type
_entity_poly.pdbx_seq_one_letter_code
_entity_poly.pdbx_strand_id
1 'polypeptide(L)'
;MKTILTGASVIAFKYDKGIILATDTQLSYGSLAKFSDVSRIHQVSASTLLGLSGEYSDIQYLLKILYLEISKDPVPLSPNGFHKLIQRILYGRRSDLEPLNVQVVVAGGDGTLKAVNHLGNFYSSDVIVTSLGQHLVTPFLRAKLENEIPNIDQAFSLIQEACLIEHYRDTKMSHTVQIATVEESNINISPPTKLNTDWKMGKLEEEEVF
;
A
#
# COMPACT_ATOMS: atom_id res chain seq x y z
N MET A 1 2.23 -15.18 15.91
CA MET A 1 1.96 -14.59 14.59
C MET A 1 2.36 -15.60 13.52
N LYS A 2 1.41 -16.14 12.76
CA LYS A 2 1.69 -17.07 11.64
C LYS A 2 1.45 -16.34 10.33
N THR A 3 2.27 -16.65 9.34
CA THR A 3 2.21 -16.06 8.01
C THR A 3 1.93 -17.18 7.02
N ILE A 4 0.81 -17.07 6.31
CA ILE A 4 0.25 -18.10 5.44
C ILE A 4 0.02 -17.51 4.04
N LEU A 5 -0.78 -16.45 3.92
CA LEU A 5 -1.08 -15.79 2.66
C LEU A 5 -0.74 -14.31 2.77
N THR A 6 0.29 -13.87 2.06
CA THR A 6 0.78 -12.49 2.14
C THR A 6 0.75 -11.77 0.82
N GLY A 7 0.37 -10.49 0.84
CA GLY A 7 0.67 -9.55 -0.24
C GLY A 7 2.07 -8.95 -0.11
N ALA A 8 2.55 -8.31 -1.18
CA ALA A 8 3.80 -7.56 -1.20
C ALA A 8 3.64 -6.18 -0.50
N SER A 9 4.42 -5.18 -0.88
CA SER A 9 4.34 -3.85 -0.27
C SER A 9 3.12 -3.05 -0.71
N VAL A 10 2.86 -1.98 0.05
CA VAL A 10 1.99 -0.86 -0.30
C VAL A 10 2.93 0.32 -0.52
N ILE A 11 2.79 1.02 -1.64
CA ILE A 11 3.56 2.23 -1.98
C ILE A 11 2.59 3.41 -1.99
N ALA A 12 2.88 4.47 -1.25
CA ALA A 12 2.03 5.66 -1.24
C ALA A 12 2.85 6.94 -1.07
N PHE A 13 2.45 8.01 -1.75
CA PHE A 13 3.05 9.33 -1.58
C PHE A 13 2.06 10.45 -1.93
N LYS A 14 2.38 11.67 -1.49
CA LYS A 14 1.59 12.87 -1.79
C LYS A 14 1.96 13.47 -3.13
N TYR A 15 0.96 13.99 -3.84
CA TYR A 15 1.11 14.78 -5.05
C TYR A 15 0.33 16.11 -4.89
N ASP A 16 0.33 16.97 -5.91
CA ASP A 16 -0.18 18.35 -5.81
C ASP A 16 -1.60 18.49 -5.25
N LYS A 17 -2.50 17.57 -5.59
CA LYS A 17 -3.92 17.61 -5.21
C LYS A 17 -4.35 16.56 -4.18
N GLY A 18 -3.48 15.61 -3.84
CA GLY A 18 -3.92 14.48 -3.02
C GLY A 18 -2.84 13.44 -2.72
N ILE A 19 -3.28 12.21 -2.51
CA ILE A 19 -2.40 11.07 -2.25
C ILE A 19 -2.64 10.00 -3.32
N ILE A 20 -1.54 9.45 -3.84
CA ILE A 20 -1.56 8.30 -4.71
C ILE A 20 -1.02 7.08 -3.95
N LEU A 21 -1.63 5.92 -4.18
CA LEU A 21 -1.31 4.66 -3.52
C LEU A 21 -1.36 3.52 -4.53
N ALA A 22 -0.44 2.57 -4.41
CA ALA A 22 -0.43 1.36 -5.24
C ALA A 22 -0.13 0.11 -4.43
N THR A 23 -0.71 -1.00 -4.89
CA THR A 23 -0.46 -2.36 -4.38
C THR A 23 -0.48 -3.32 -5.55
N ASP A 24 0.34 -4.37 -5.53
CA ASP A 24 0.08 -5.50 -6.42
C ASP A 24 -1.19 -6.27 -6.03
N THR A 25 -1.68 -7.06 -6.98
CA THR A 25 -2.90 -7.87 -6.82
C THR A 25 -2.63 -9.35 -6.55
N GLN A 26 -1.42 -9.70 -6.08
CA GLN A 26 -1.02 -11.07 -5.82
C GLN A 26 -0.99 -11.39 -4.32
N LEU A 27 -1.43 -12.59 -3.97
CA LEU A 27 -1.21 -13.21 -2.66
C LEU A 27 -0.35 -14.46 -2.80
N SER A 28 0.73 -14.50 -2.02
CA SER A 28 1.71 -15.57 -2.02
C SER A 28 1.54 -16.47 -0.81
N TYR A 29 1.47 -17.78 -1.04
CA TYR A 29 1.56 -18.83 -0.04
C TYR A 29 3.01 -19.30 0.06
N GLY A 30 3.79 -18.66 0.93
CA GLY A 30 5.24 -18.83 0.93
C GLY A 30 5.86 -18.32 -0.37
N SER A 31 6.42 -19.22 -1.18
CA SER A 31 6.98 -18.94 -2.51
C SER A 31 5.98 -19.15 -3.66
N LEU A 32 4.83 -19.78 -3.39
CA LEU A 32 3.81 -20.02 -4.41
C LEU A 32 2.94 -18.79 -4.57
N ALA A 33 2.94 -18.18 -5.76
CA ALA A 33 1.92 -17.21 -6.16
C ALA A 33 0.55 -17.93 -6.23
N LYS A 34 -0.24 -17.82 -5.16
CA LYS A 34 -1.42 -18.67 -4.95
C LYS A 34 -2.70 -18.05 -5.52
N PHE A 35 -2.88 -16.75 -5.30
CA PHE A 35 -4.01 -16.00 -5.82
C PHE A 35 -3.51 -14.79 -6.58
N SER A 36 -4.06 -14.59 -7.77
CA SER A 36 -3.95 -13.38 -8.57
C SER A 36 -5.27 -12.62 -8.49
N ASP A 37 -5.23 -11.32 -8.78
CA ASP A 37 -6.41 -10.45 -8.87
C ASP A 37 -7.13 -10.23 -7.54
N VAL A 38 -6.36 -10.06 -6.46
CA VAL A 38 -6.88 -9.69 -5.13
C VAL A 38 -6.55 -8.24 -4.83
N SER A 39 -7.58 -7.41 -4.66
CA SER A 39 -7.41 -6.02 -4.22
C SER A 39 -6.99 -5.95 -2.75
N ARG A 40 -5.98 -5.13 -2.46
CA ARG A 40 -5.49 -4.82 -1.10
C ARG A 40 -5.71 -3.35 -0.72
N ILE A 41 -6.48 -2.65 -1.54
CA ILE A 41 -6.87 -1.25 -1.35
C ILE A 41 -8.34 -1.24 -0.95
N HIS A 42 -8.66 -0.66 0.20
CA HIS A 42 -10.01 -0.65 0.73
C HIS A 42 -10.48 0.78 0.99
N GLN A 43 -11.58 1.16 0.34
CA GLN A 43 -12.30 2.38 0.68
C GLN A 43 -13.11 2.16 1.96
N VAL A 44 -12.81 2.94 3.01
CA VAL A 44 -13.50 2.84 4.31
C VAL A 44 -14.41 4.03 4.59
N SER A 45 -14.24 5.12 3.84
CA SER A 45 -15.08 6.32 3.87
C SER A 45 -15.05 7.02 2.51
N ALA A 46 -15.89 8.04 2.31
CA ALA A 46 -15.87 8.86 1.10
C ALA A 46 -14.53 9.59 0.86
N SER A 47 -13.76 9.84 1.92
CA SER A 47 -12.48 10.57 1.88
C SER A 47 -11.30 9.79 2.45
N THR A 48 -11.43 8.47 2.69
CA THR A 48 -10.35 7.65 3.27
C THR A 48 -10.17 6.31 2.56
N LEU A 49 -8.94 6.06 2.13
CA LEU A 49 -8.43 4.81 1.59
C LEU A 49 -7.47 4.15 2.57
N LEU A 50 -7.51 2.81 2.63
CA LEU A 50 -6.53 1.99 3.32
C LEU A 50 -5.76 1.13 2.32
N GLY A 51 -4.44 1.17 2.38
CA GLY A 51 -3.58 0.18 1.74
C GLY A 51 -3.04 -0.79 2.79
N LEU A 52 -3.19 -2.09 2.54
CA LEU A 52 -2.90 -3.13 3.53
C LEU A 52 -1.85 -4.12 3.00
N SER A 53 -0.86 -4.42 3.85
CA SER A 53 0.16 -5.45 3.60
C SER A 53 0.32 -6.34 4.82
N GLY A 54 0.93 -7.51 4.63
CA GLY A 54 1.03 -8.55 5.64
C GLY A 54 0.11 -9.73 5.35
N GLU A 55 -0.37 -10.40 6.39
CA GLU A 55 -1.21 -11.58 6.33
C GLU A 55 -2.65 -11.23 5.92
N TYR A 56 -3.14 -11.85 4.86
CA TYR A 56 -4.44 -11.51 4.27
C TYR A 56 -5.62 -11.88 5.18
N SER A 57 -5.52 -12.98 5.93
CA SER A 57 -6.56 -13.36 6.90
C SER A 57 -6.68 -12.33 8.04
N ASP A 58 -5.56 -11.82 8.54
CA ASP A 58 -5.53 -10.75 9.53
C ASP A 58 -6.03 -9.41 8.97
N ILE A 59 -5.76 -9.12 7.69
CA ILE A 59 -6.33 -7.96 6.98
C ILE A 59 -7.85 -8.03 6.96
N GLN A 60 -8.42 -9.18 6.56
CA GLN A 60 -9.87 -9.39 6.53
C GLN A 60 -10.48 -9.26 7.93
N TYR A 61 -9.80 -9.80 8.94
CA TYR A 61 -10.23 -9.69 10.33
C TYR A 61 -10.22 -8.24 10.84
N LEU A 62 -9.16 -7.49 10.56
CA LEU A 62 -9.06 -6.07 10.90
C LEU A 62 -10.17 -5.26 10.23
N LEU A 63 -10.41 -5.46 8.93
CA LEU A 63 -11.48 -4.78 8.20
C LEU A 63 -12.85 -5.10 8.79
N LYS A 64 -13.11 -6.36 9.16
CA LYS A 64 -14.36 -6.75 9.81
C LYS A 64 -14.57 -6.00 11.14
N ILE A 65 -13.56 -5.94 12.00
CA ILE A 65 -13.65 -5.16 13.25
C ILE A 65 -13.87 -3.69 12.94
N LEU A 66 -13.12 -3.14 11.99
CA LEU A 66 -13.19 -1.74 11.63
C LEU A 66 -14.61 -1.35 11.17
N TYR A 67 -15.21 -2.11 10.25
CA TYR A 67 -16.58 -1.87 9.79
C TYR A 67 -17.62 -2.02 10.91
N LEU A 68 -17.42 -2.97 11.84
CA LEU A 68 -18.30 -3.10 13.01
C LEU A 68 -18.19 -1.87 13.93
N GLU A 69 -17.00 -1.35 14.19
CA GLU A 69 -16.83 -0.15 15.03
C GLU A 69 -17.40 1.11 14.35
N ILE A 70 -17.17 1.29 13.04
CA ILE A 70 -17.77 2.41 12.28
C ILE A 70 -19.28 2.34 12.33
N SER A 71 -19.87 1.15 12.20
CA SER A 71 -21.34 0.98 12.17
C SER A 71 -22.05 1.41 13.47
N LYS A 72 -21.33 1.54 14.57
CA LYS A 72 -21.87 1.99 15.86
C LYS A 72 -21.94 3.51 15.98
N ASP A 73 -21.18 4.24 15.16
CA ASP A 73 -21.10 5.70 15.22
C ASP A 73 -21.91 6.32 14.07
N PRO A 74 -22.89 7.20 14.35
CA PRO A 74 -23.61 7.92 13.31
C PRO A 74 -22.75 8.97 12.58
N VAL A 75 -21.59 9.36 13.14
CA VAL A 75 -20.70 10.36 12.55
C VAL A 75 -19.59 9.67 11.76
N PRO A 76 -19.36 10.05 10.49
CA PRO A 76 -18.27 9.50 9.71
C PRO A 76 -16.92 9.89 10.33
N LEU A 77 -16.04 8.91 10.50
CA LEU A 77 -14.67 9.14 10.98
C LEU A 77 -13.85 9.93 9.96
N SER A 78 -13.02 10.85 10.47
CA SER A 78 -11.99 11.51 9.67
C SER A 78 -10.83 10.55 9.37
N PRO A 79 -9.99 10.82 8.36
CA PRO A 79 -8.80 10.00 8.07
C PRO A 79 -7.90 9.80 9.30
N ASN A 80 -7.71 10.86 10.10
CA ASN A 80 -6.96 10.77 11.35
C ASN A 80 -7.70 9.97 12.44
N GLY A 81 -9.04 9.98 12.43
CA GLY A 81 -9.87 9.12 13.27
C GLY A 81 -9.66 7.63 12.95
N PHE A 82 -9.70 7.26 11.66
CA PHE A 82 -9.37 5.92 11.20
C PHE A 82 -7.98 5.48 11.65
N HIS A 83 -6.98 6.33 11.45
CA HIS A 83 -5.61 6.07 11.90
C HIS A 83 -5.53 5.74 13.40
N LYS A 84 -6.15 6.57 14.26
CA LYS A 84 -6.13 6.35 15.71
C LYS A 84 -6.90 5.09 16.11
N LEU A 85 -8.03 4.81 15.48
CA LEU A 85 -8.83 3.62 15.75
C LEU A 85 -8.03 2.36 15.41
N ILE A 86 -7.44 2.29 14.21
CA ILE A 86 -6.60 1.17 13.76
C ILE A 86 -5.40 1.00 14.69
N GLN A 87 -4.73 2.09 15.07
CA GLN A 87 -3.60 2.06 16.00
C GLN A 87 -3.97 1.46 17.36
N ARG A 88 -5.13 1.84 17.91
CA ARG A 88 -5.64 1.29 19.18
C ARG A 88 -5.99 -0.19 19.07
N ILE A 89 -6.64 -0.61 17.97
CA ILE A 89 -6.95 -2.02 17.71
C ILE A 89 -5.65 -2.83 17.67
N LEU A 90 -4.67 -2.43 16.86
CA LEU A 90 -3.41 -3.16 16.70
C LEU A 90 -2.59 -3.20 18.00
N TYR A 91 -2.52 -2.08 18.72
CA TYR A 91 -1.82 -2.01 20.01
C TYR A 91 -2.51 -2.86 21.09
N GLY A 92 -3.85 -2.89 21.11
CA GLY A 92 -4.63 -3.75 22.01
C GLY A 92 -4.36 -5.23 21.73
N ARG A 93 -4.49 -5.66 20.48
CA ARG A 93 -4.20 -7.04 20.05
C ARG A 93 -2.78 -7.49 20.40
N ARG A 94 -1.79 -6.59 20.25
CA ARG A 94 -0.41 -6.84 20.70
C ARG A 94 -0.35 -7.06 22.22
N SER A 95 -1.05 -6.23 22.99
CA SER A 95 -1.06 -6.30 24.47
C SER A 95 -1.73 -7.59 24.96
N ASP A 96 -2.73 -8.08 24.24
CA ASP A 96 -3.38 -9.37 24.47
C ASP A 96 -2.52 -10.58 24.05
N LEU A 97 -1.28 -10.35 23.60
CA LEU A 97 -0.36 -11.36 23.05
C LEU A 97 -0.89 -12.07 21.79
N GLU A 98 -1.85 -11.46 21.11
CA GLU A 98 -2.42 -11.94 19.83
C GLU A 98 -2.30 -10.88 18.71
N PRO A 99 -1.08 -10.40 18.37
CA PRO A 99 -0.88 -9.35 17.40
C PRO A 99 -1.31 -9.78 15.99
N LEU A 100 -1.95 -8.87 15.26
CA LEU A 100 -2.31 -9.04 13.85
C LEU A 100 -1.11 -8.71 12.95
N ASN A 101 -0.79 -9.59 12.01
CA ASN A 101 0.34 -9.42 11.09
C ASN A 101 -0.02 -8.49 9.93
N VAL A 102 -0.17 -7.20 10.23
CA VAL A 102 -0.55 -6.20 9.23
C VAL A 102 0.31 -4.95 9.31
N GLN A 103 0.51 -4.31 8.18
CA GLN A 103 0.96 -2.93 8.08
C GLN A 103 -0.08 -2.16 7.27
N VAL A 104 -0.55 -1.06 7.84
CA VAL A 104 -1.65 -0.26 7.32
C VAL A 104 -1.15 1.10 6.91
N VAL A 105 -1.45 1.50 5.68
CA VAL A 105 -1.29 2.86 5.19
C VAL A 105 -2.68 3.49 5.12
N VAL A 106 -2.85 4.61 5.81
CA VAL A 106 -4.06 5.42 5.81
C VAL A 106 -3.82 6.63 4.91
N ALA A 107 -4.60 6.75 3.84
CA ALA A 107 -4.57 7.85 2.89
C ALA A 107 -5.92 8.60 2.94
N GLY A 108 -5.87 9.86 3.33
CA GLY A 108 -7.03 10.73 3.48
C GLY A 108 -7.03 11.88 2.47
N GLY A 109 -8.21 12.26 1.98
CA GLY A 109 -8.36 13.40 1.06
C GLY A 109 -8.08 14.77 1.69
N ASP A 110 -7.92 14.82 3.02
CA ASP A 110 -7.41 15.98 3.75
C ASP A 110 -5.87 16.08 3.75
N GLY A 111 -5.19 15.24 2.96
CA GLY A 111 -3.73 15.15 2.92
C GLY A 111 -3.11 14.28 4.04
N THR A 112 -3.94 13.58 4.82
CA THR A 112 -3.45 12.64 5.84
C THR A 112 -2.81 11.42 5.18
N LEU A 113 -1.49 11.28 5.31
CA LEU A 113 -0.76 10.06 4.92
C LEU A 113 -0.01 9.50 6.13
N LYS A 114 -0.49 8.36 6.66
CA LYS A 114 0.04 7.76 7.89
C LYS A 114 0.17 6.25 7.80
N ALA A 115 1.17 5.70 8.48
CA ALA A 115 1.38 4.27 8.60
C ALA A 115 1.16 3.80 10.04
N VAL A 116 0.68 2.56 10.18
CA VAL A 116 0.62 1.83 11.45
C VAL A 116 1.11 0.42 11.22
N ASN A 117 2.02 -0.09 12.06
CA ASN A 117 2.50 -1.46 11.97
C ASN A 117 1.82 -2.40 12.97
N HIS A 118 2.10 -3.70 12.86
CA HIS A 118 1.59 -4.78 13.72
C HIS A 118 1.86 -4.58 15.22
N LEU A 119 2.80 -3.71 15.60
CA LEU A 119 3.13 -3.39 16.99
C LEU A 119 2.34 -2.19 17.55
N GLY A 120 1.54 -1.54 16.71
CA GLY A 120 0.85 -0.28 17.02
C GLY A 120 1.77 0.94 16.94
N ASN A 121 3.00 0.80 16.42
CA ASN A 121 3.85 1.95 16.11
C ASN A 121 3.29 2.65 14.89
N PHE A 122 3.36 3.98 14.90
CA PHE A 122 2.81 4.79 13.83
C PHE A 122 3.72 5.95 13.48
N TYR A 123 3.59 6.42 12.24
CA TYR A 123 4.28 7.62 11.77
C TYR A 123 3.51 8.27 10.62
N SER A 124 3.84 9.53 10.36
CA SER A 124 3.34 10.31 9.22
C SER A 124 4.52 10.68 8.34
N SER A 125 4.33 10.66 7.02
CA SER A 125 5.37 11.01 6.05
C SER A 125 4.72 11.35 4.71
N ASP A 126 5.38 12.14 3.88
CA ASP A 126 4.92 12.42 2.51
C ASP A 126 5.15 11.24 1.56
N VAL A 127 6.02 10.30 1.98
CA VAL A 127 6.28 9.01 1.32
C VAL A 127 6.15 7.89 2.35
N ILE A 128 5.31 6.91 2.08
CA ILE A 128 5.12 5.71 2.89
C ILE A 128 5.21 4.48 2.00
N VAL A 129 6.14 3.59 2.32
CA VAL A 129 6.22 2.26 1.70
C VAL A 129 6.32 1.22 2.81
N THR A 130 5.58 0.12 2.68
CA THR A 130 5.58 -0.98 3.67
C THR A 130 6.50 -2.12 3.24
N SER A 131 6.73 -3.09 4.14
CA SER A 131 7.43 -4.35 3.84
C SER A 131 8.78 -4.14 3.12
N LEU A 132 9.18 -5.04 2.21
CA LEU A 132 10.47 -5.00 1.51
C LEU A 132 10.65 -3.74 0.65
N GLY A 133 9.58 -3.25 0.03
CA GLY A 133 9.57 -1.99 -0.72
C GLY A 133 10.04 -0.79 0.10
N GLN A 134 9.95 -0.82 1.44
CA GLN A 134 10.52 0.23 2.29
C GLN A 134 12.03 0.41 2.06
N HIS A 135 12.77 -0.68 1.82
CA HIS A 135 14.22 -0.64 1.63
C HIS A 135 14.64 -0.30 0.19
N LEU A 136 13.78 -0.60 -0.78
CA LEU A 136 14.09 -0.45 -2.20
C LEU A 136 13.54 0.87 -2.77
N VAL A 137 12.27 1.16 -2.50
CA VAL A 137 11.50 2.20 -3.17
C VAL A 137 11.50 3.51 -2.39
N THR A 138 11.55 3.45 -1.04
CA THR A 138 11.54 4.68 -0.22
C THR A 138 12.68 5.65 -0.55
N PRO A 139 13.96 5.19 -0.70
CA PRO A 139 15.05 6.08 -1.08
C PRO A 139 14.84 6.73 -2.46
N PHE A 140 14.34 5.95 -3.43
CA PHE A 140 14.04 6.42 -4.78
C PHE A 140 12.96 7.52 -4.76
N LEU A 141 11.84 7.26 -4.10
CA LEU A 141 10.73 8.23 -4.01
C LEU A 141 11.16 9.49 -3.27
N ARG A 142 11.91 9.37 -2.17
CA ARG A 142 12.41 10.53 -1.43
C ARG A 142 13.32 11.41 -2.28
N ALA A 143 14.24 10.81 -3.04
CA ALA A 143 15.14 11.58 -3.92
C ALA A 143 14.38 12.30 -5.04
N LYS A 144 13.30 11.70 -5.57
CA LYS A 144 12.48 12.32 -6.62
C LYS A 144 11.55 13.42 -6.09
N LEU A 145 11.04 13.28 -4.87
CA LEU A 145 10.05 14.18 -4.27
C LEU A 145 10.68 15.28 -3.40
N GLU A 146 12.01 15.33 -3.28
CA GLU A 146 12.70 16.30 -2.43
C GLU A 146 12.52 17.76 -2.91
N ASN A 147 12.48 17.97 -4.23
CA ASN A 147 12.50 19.31 -4.82
C ASN A 147 11.21 19.69 -5.58
N GLU A 148 10.39 18.71 -5.96
CA GLU A 148 9.20 18.93 -6.79
C GLU A 148 8.02 18.11 -6.27
N ILE A 149 6.87 18.78 -6.15
CA ILE A 149 5.60 18.12 -5.88
C ILE A 149 5.01 17.74 -7.25
N PRO A 150 4.85 16.44 -7.56
CA PRO A 150 4.41 16.01 -8.87
C PRO A 150 2.95 16.40 -9.09
N ASN A 151 2.60 16.72 -10.34
CA ASN A 151 1.20 16.72 -10.77
C ASN A 151 0.66 15.28 -10.86
N ILE A 152 -0.64 15.13 -11.14
CA ILE A 152 -1.27 13.81 -11.24
C ILE A 152 -0.61 12.88 -12.28
N ASP A 153 -0.26 13.37 -13.47
CA ASP A 153 0.33 12.54 -14.55
C ASP A 153 1.76 12.09 -14.21
N GLN A 154 2.54 13.00 -13.61
CA GLN A 154 3.87 12.72 -13.08
C GLN A 154 3.79 11.73 -11.92
N ALA A 155 2.78 11.85 -11.05
CA ALA A 155 2.56 10.93 -9.94
C ALA A 155 2.21 9.52 -10.44
N PHE A 156 1.35 9.39 -11.46
CA PHE A 156 1.06 8.10 -12.10
C PHE A 156 2.31 7.47 -12.72
N SER A 157 3.13 8.28 -13.41
CA SER A 157 4.38 7.79 -14.01
C SER A 157 5.36 7.34 -12.92
N LEU A 158 5.51 8.14 -11.86
CA LEU A 158 6.43 7.89 -10.76
C LEU A 158 6.03 6.65 -9.95
N ILE A 159 4.74 6.45 -9.69
CA ILE A 159 4.28 5.27 -8.94
C ILE A 159 4.43 3.98 -9.75
N GLN A 160 4.26 4.04 -11.08
CA GLN A 160 4.52 2.90 -11.96
C GLN A 160 6.01 2.53 -11.98
N GLU A 161 6.89 3.53 -12.06
CA GLU A 161 8.34 3.34 -11.95
C GLU A 161 8.72 2.73 -10.59
N ALA A 162 8.13 3.24 -9.50
CA ALA A 162 8.32 2.73 -8.15
C ALA A 162 7.91 1.25 -8.02
N CYS A 163 6.74 0.88 -8.56
CA CYS A 163 6.29 -0.51 -8.60
C CYS A 163 7.19 -1.40 -9.46
N LEU A 164 7.73 -0.90 -10.58
CA LEU A 164 8.68 -1.65 -11.41
C LEU A 164 9.99 -1.92 -10.67
N ILE A 165 10.53 -0.93 -9.95
CA ILE A 165 11.73 -1.10 -9.13
C ILE A 165 11.51 -2.22 -8.10
N GLU A 166 10.36 -2.23 -7.43
CA GLU A 166 10.01 -3.30 -6.49
C GLU A 166 9.86 -4.63 -7.22
N HIS A 167 9.10 -4.69 -8.32
CA HIS A 167 8.87 -5.92 -9.09
C HIS A 167 10.17 -6.59 -9.57
N TYR A 168 11.18 -5.82 -9.99
CA TYR A 168 12.45 -6.37 -10.44
C TYR A 168 13.33 -6.95 -9.32
N ARG A 169 12.99 -6.70 -8.05
CA ARG A 169 13.84 -7.04 -6.89
C ARG A 169 13.10 -7.80 -5.79
N ASP A 170 11.76 -7.72 -5.74
CA ASP A 170 10.91 -8.48 -4.84
C ASP A 170 10.26 -9.65 -5.58
N THR A 171 10.65 -10.86 -5.17
CA THR A 171 10.11 -12.13 -5.68
C THR A 171 8.61 -12.32 -5.47
N LYS A 172 7.98 -11.55 -4.58
CA LYS A 172 6.54 -11.68 -4.26
C LYS A 172 5.67 -10.63 -4.93
N MET A 173 6.26 -9.56 -5.48
CA MET A 173 5.54 -8.46 -6.11
C MET A 173 5.18 -8.82 -7.56
N SER A 174 3.89 -8.77 -7.90
CA SER A 174 3.42 -8.94 -9.28
C SER A 174 3.60 -7.66 -10.11
N HIS A 175 3.82 -7.82 -11.43
CA HIS A 175 3.78 -6.72 -12.39
C HIS A 175 2.35 -6.23 -12.68
N THR A 176 1.32 -6.89 -12.13
CA THR A 176 -0.07 -6.42 -12.17
C THR A 176 -0.38 -5.67 -10.88
N VAL A 177 -0.58 -4.36 -11.00
CA VAL A 177 -0.78 -3.46 -9.87
C VAL A 177 -2.11 -2.74 -9.95
N GLN A 178 -2.65 -2.40 -8.79
CA GLN A 178 -3.81 -1.54 -8.65
C GLN A 178 -3.33 -0.20 -8.10
N ILE A 179 -3.78 0.90 -8.72
CA ILE A 179 -3.42 2.26 -8.31
C ILE A 179 -4.69 2.95 -7.85
N ALA A 180 -4.61 3.70 -6.76
CA ALA A 180 -5.70 4.51 -6.26
C ALA A 180 -5.23 5.92 -5.96
N THR A 181 -6.14 6.87 -6.12
CA THR A 181 -5.95 8.28 -5.76
C THR A 181 -7.05 8.72 -4.81
N VAL A 182 -6.71 9.65 -3.93
CA VAL A 182 -7.66 10.32 -3.05
C VAL A 182 -7.40 11.83 -3.04
N GLU A 183 -8.41 12.60 -3.45
CA GLU A 183 -8.45 14.06 -3.50
C GLU A 183 -9.71 14.55 -2.78
N GLU A 184 -9.59 15.21 -1.63
CA GLU A 184 -10.74 15.68 -0.84
C GLU A 184 -11.81 14.58 -0.56
N SER A 185 -12.87 14.50 -1.36
CA SER A 185 -13.94 13.48 -1.28
C SER A 185 -14.06 12.63 -2.56
N ASN A 186 -13.07 12.71 -3.44
CA ASN A 186 -12.98 11.95 -4.67
C ASN A 186 -11.96 10.82 -4.51
N ILE A 187 -12.44 9.59 -4.57
CA ILE A 187 -11.61 8.38 -4.50
C ILE A 187 -11.74 7.67 -5.84
N ASN A 188 -10.61 7.44 -6.50
CA ASN A 188 -10.56 6.66 -7.73
C ASN A 188 -9.65 5.46 -7.52
N ILE A 189 -10.20 4.26 -7.68
CA ILE A 189 -9.44 3.01 -7.65
C ILE A 189 -9.43 2.44 -9.06
N SER A 190 -8.24 2.36 -9.67
CA SER A 190 -8.08 1.82 -11.01
C SER A 190 -8.38 0.33 -11.04
N PRO A 191 -8.76 -0.24 -12.20
CA PRO A 191 -8.65 -1.67 -12.39
C PRO A 191 -7.18 -2.13 -12.30
N PRO A 192 -6.94 -3.43 -12.06
CA PRO A 192 -5.60 -4.01 -12.15
C PRO A 192 -4.97 -3.72 -13.51
N THR A 193 -3.78 -3.12 -13.49
CA THR A 193 -3.05 -2.68 -14.68
C THR A 193 -1.69 -3.39 -14.72
N LYS A 194 -1.32 -3.91 -15.90
CA LYS A 194 0.00 -4.51 -16.10
C LYS A 194 1.04 -3.42 -16.37
N LEU A 195 2.13 -3.46 -15.62
CA LEU A 195 3.28 -2.60 -15.81
C LEU A 195 4.10 -3.08 -17.01
N ASN A 196 4.67 -2.15 -17.76
CA ASN A 196 5.55 -2.45 -18.87
C ASN A 196 6.97 -2.71 -18.37
N THR A 197 7.47 -3.94 -18.51
CA THR A 197 8.80 -4.33 -18.07
C THR A 197 9.82 -4.31 -19.22
N ASP A 198 11.02 -3.79 -18.98
CA ASP A 198 12.15 -3.80 -19.91
C ASP A 198 13.28 -4.68 -19.36
N TRP A 199 13.63 -5.72 -20.11
CA TRP A 199 14.65 -6.71 -19.77
C TRP A 199 15.89 -6.64 -20.68
N LYS A 200 16.04 -5.59 -21.49
CA LYS A 200 17.19 -5.45 -22.42
C LYS A 200 18.54 -5.53 -21.71
N MET A 201 18.66 -4.94 -20.52
CA MET A 201 19.89 -5.00 -19.71
C MET A 201 20.20 -6.39 -19.14
N GLY A 202 19.22 -7.31 -19.15
CA GLY A 202 19.40 -8.68 -18.67
C GLY A 202 19.90 -9.64 -19.74
N LYS A 203 20.06 -9.18 -20.98
CA LYS A 203 20.60 -10.01 -22.07
C LYS A 203 22.05 -10.33 -21.80
N LEU A 204 22.42 -11.59 -22.04
CA LEU A 204 23.82 -12.00 -22.05
C LEU A 204 24.48 -11.50 -23.34
N GLU A 205 25.81 -11.33 -23.33
CA GLU A 205 26.59 -10.95 -24.52
C GLU A 205 26.33 -11.93 -25.69
N GLU A 206 26.03 -13.19 -25.38
CA GLU A 206 25.71 -14.25 -26.35
C GLU A 206 24.33 -14.08 -27.02
N GLU A 207 23.45 -13.24 -26.47
CA GLU A 207 22.08 -13.00 -26.94
C GLU A 207 21.93 -11.66 -27.69
N GLU A 208 23.01 -10.89 -27.83
CA GLU A 208 23.07 -9.72 -28.70
C GLU A 208 23.21 -10.17 -30.16
N VAL A 209 22.07 -10.38 -30.83
CA VAL A 209 22.05 -10.53 -32.29
C VAL A 209 22.39 -9.17 -32.91
N PHE A 210 23.58 -9.07 -33.52
CA PHE A 210 24.06 -7.91 -34.30
C PHE A 210 23.09 -7.51 -35.42
#